data_AF-A0A9X3EVM3-F1
#
_entry.id   AF-A0A9X3EVM3-F1
#
_cell.length_a   1.000
_cell.length_b   1.000
_cell.length_c   1.000
_cell.angle_alpha   90.00
_cell.angle_beta   90.00
_cell.angle_gamma   90.00
#
_symmetry.space_group_name_H-M   'P 1'
#
loop_
_entity.id
_entity.type
_entity.pdbx_description
1 polymer ?
#
loop_
_entity_poly.entity_id
_entity_poly.type
_entity_poly.pdbx_seq_one_letter_code
_entity_poly.pdbx_strand_id
1 'polypeptide(L)'
;MSETKVVAIAVEARWSQRGGNLEVELRELRSCQTVAHLPARQEERIVRKPDAMIYFEYGLAAVALGVSALAFARPELFAAEAAYDAERMQYVRDPKTGRRVGGVFTAVGLGLLTAGIVDSVRARDQVRVSDTVALREGPVQPCDPPSGPASGRAVELVLGDRVLAGNADAEGRVRFTLPAESEMSPETDASPRALAATLRVGFAGALPISLVAPYAHTADAPHTGTARSGAQ
;
A
#
# COMPACT_ATOMS: atom_id res chain seq x y z
N MET A 1 -20.61 0.44 -2.16
CA MET A 1 -20.62 -0.24 -3.47
C MET A 1 -19.76 -1.49 -3.35
N SER A 2 -20.27 -2.65 -3.74
CA SER A 2 -19.53 -3.92 -3.63
C SER A 2 -19.12 -4.39 -5.02
N GLU A 3 -17.87 -4.82 -5.16
CA GLU A 3 -17.30 -5.32 -6.41
C GLU A 3 -16.76 -6.74 -6.16
N THR A 4 -17.01 -7.66 -7.08
CA THR A 4 -16.44 -9.01 -7.03
C THR A 4 -15.15 -9.03 -7.85
N LYS A 5 -14.04 -9.41 -7.23
CA LYS A 5 -12.73 -9.54 -7.90
C LYS A 5 -12.26 -10.98 -7.87
N VAL A 6 -11.65 -11.44 -8.95
CA VAL A 6 -10.94 -12.72 -8.98
C VAL A 6 -9.61 -12.53 -8.25
N VAL A 7 -9.39 -13.30 -7.19
CA VAL A 7 -8.20 -13.18 -6.33
C VAL A 7 -7.20 -14.32 -6.52
N ALA A 8 -7.67 -15.47 -7.00
CA ALA A 8 -6.81 -16.61 -7.32
C ALA A 8 -7.37 -17.40 -8.49
N ILE A 9 -6.46 -17.94 -9.31
CA ILE A 9 -6.77 -18.86 -10.41
C ILE A 9 -5.89 -20.10 -10.22
N ALA A 10 -6.52 -21.25 -10.09
CA ALA A 10 -5.87 -22.55 -10.09
C ALA A 10 -6.27 -23.34 -11.35
N VAL A 11 -5.54 -24.40 -11.66
CA VAL A 11 -5.84 -25.32 -12.77
C VAL A 11 -6.03 -26.72 -12.22
N GLU A 12 -7.10 -27.36 -12.67
CA GLU A 12 -7.28 -28.80 -12.60
C GLU A 12 -6.97 -29.40 -13.98
N ALA A 13 -6.01 -30.31 -14.04
CA ALA A 13 -5.74 -31.13 -15.20
C ALA A 13 -6.34 -32.52 -14.96
N ARG A 14 -7.20 -32.97 -15.87
CA ARG A 14 -7.70 -34.34 -15.94
C ARG A 14 -7.07 -34.99 -17.16
N TRP A 15 -6.55 -36.20 -17.04
CA TRP A 15 -5.93 -36.87 -18.19
C TRP A 15 -6.44 -38.28 -18.37
N SER A 16 -6.30 -38.76 -19.60
CA SER A 16 -6.60 -40.11 -20.05
C SER A 16 -5.52 -40.55 -21.03
N GLN A 17 -4.78 -41.58 -20.66
CA GLN A 17 -3.79 -42.24 -21.50
C GLN A 17 -4.42 -43.50 -22.10
N ARG A 18 -4.35 -43.62 -23.43
CA ARG A 18 -4.75 -44.84 -24.16
C ARG A 18 -3.71 -45.17 -25.21
N GLY A 19 -2.95 -46.23 -24.96
CA GLY A 19 -1.81 -46.58 -25.80
C GLY A 19 -0.77 -45.45 -25.80
N GLY A 20 -0.26 -45.12 -26.98
CA GLY A 20 0.67 -44.00 -27.18
C GLY A 20 0.00 -42.63 -27.23
N ASN A 21 -1.28 -42.49 -26.89
CA ASN A 21 -1.98 -41.20 -26.92
C ASN A 21 -2.35 -40.75 -25.50
N LEU A 22 -2.11 -39.48 -25.21
CA LEU A 22 -2.51 -38.82 -23.97
C LEU A 22 -3.45 -37.67 -24.30
N GLU A 23 -4.66 -37.71 -23.75
CA GLU A 23 -5.61 -36.61 -23.78
C GLU A 23 -5.64 -35.94 -22.41
N VAL A 24 -5.54 -34.62 -22.38
CA VAL A 24 -5.56 -33.81 -21.16
C VAL A 24 -6.65 -32.76 -21.30
N GLU A 25 -7.57 -32.70 -20.34
CA GLU A 25 -8.58 -31.65 -20.18
C GLU A 25 -8.14 -30.71 -19.04
N LEU A 26 -8.01 -29.43 -19.34
CA LEU A 26 -7.63 -28.38 -18.40
C LEU A 26 -8.83 -27.52 -18.03
N ARG A 27 -9.08 -27.41 -16.73
CA ARG A 27 -10.13 -26.55 -16.16
C ARG A 27 -9.52 -25.49 -15.26
N GLU A 28 -9.86 -24.24 -15.52
CA GLU A 28 -9.53 -23.14 -14.62
C GLU A 28 -10.51 -23.15 -13.46
N LEU A 29 -9.99 -23.13 -12.23
CA LEU A 29 -10.74 -22.99 -10.99
C LEU A 29 -10.53 -21.56 -10.49
N ARG A 30 -11.61 -20.77 -10.40
CA ARG A 30 -11.52 -19.34 -10.06
C ARG A 30 -12.06 -19.10 -8.65
N SER A 31 -11.27 -18.41 -7.85
CA SER A 31 -11.67 -17.91 -6.52
C SER A 31 -11.92 -16.41 -6.60
N CYS A 32 -13.08 -16.00 -6.10
CA CYS A 32 -13.56 -14.63 -6.08
C CYS A 32 -13.65 -14.11 -4.64
N GLN A 33 -13.45 -12.81 -4.48
CA GLN A 33 -13.63 -12.10 -3.22
C GLN A 33 -14.46 -10.85 -3.46
N THR A 34 -15.43 -10.61 -2.59
CA THR A 34 -16.25 -9.40 -2.63
C THR A 34 -15.55 -8.29 -1.86
N VAL A 35 -15.27 -7.17 -2.51
CA VAL A 35 -14.68 -5.98 -1.90
C VAL A 35 -15.77 -4.93 -1.74
N ALA A 36 -16.08 -4.59 -0.48
CA ALA A 36 -17.04 -3.55 -0.15
C ALA A 36 -16.31 -2.21 0.08
N HIS A 37 -16.73 -1.18 -0.66
CA HIS A 37 -16.30 0.19 -0.46
C HIS A 37 -17.18 0.84 0.61
N LEU A 38 -16.59 1.09 1.78
CA LEU A 38 -17.27 1.70 2.92
C LEU A 38 -16.82 3.16 3.08
N PRO A 39 -17.76 4.10 3.25
CA PRO A 39 -17.40 5.48 3.57
C PRO A 39 -16.67 5.49 4.91
N ALA A 40 -15.50 6.12 4.95
CA ALA A 40 -14.70 6.27 6.14
C ALA A 40 -14.23 7.72 6.26
N ARG A 41 -13.88 8.13 7.47
CA ARG A 41 -13.25 9.42 7.73
C ARG A 41 -11.82 9.18 8.15
N GLN A 42 -10.90 9.83 7.46
CA GLN A 42 -9.51 9.85 7.88
C GLN A 42 -9.29 11.14 8.66
N GLU A 43 -8.86 10.99 9.91
CA GLU A 43 -8.45 12.10 10.76
C GLU A 43 -6.93 12.22 10.70
N GLU A 44 -6.45 13.28 10.06
CA GLU A 44 -5.02 13.62 10.06
C GLU A 44 -4.78 14.68 11.13
N ARG A 45 -4.03 14.31 12.16
CA ARG A 45 -3.60 15.24 13.22
C ARG A 45 -2.23 15.81 12.87
N ILE A 46 -2.20 17.06 12.43
CA ILE A 46 -0.96 17.80 12.21
C ILE A 46 -0.56 18.42 13.54
N VAL A 47 0.35 17.74 14.24
CA VAL A 47 0.93 18.24 15.50
C VAL A 47 1.98 19.28 15.16
N ARG A 48 1.74 20.54 15.56
CA ARG A 48 2.71 21.63 15.36
C ARG A 48 3.37 21.92 16.70
N LYS A 49 4.70 21.87 16.73
CA LYS A 49 5.44 22.21 17.95
C LYS A 49 5.51 23.74 18.07
N PRO A 50 5.13 24.32 19.22
CA PRO A 50 5.39 25.73 19.48
C PRO A 50 6.90 25.95 19.50
N ASP A 51 7.38 26.92 18.73
CA ASP A 51 8.77 27.36 18.78
C ASP A 51 9.01 28.11 20.10
N ALA A 52 10.19 27.95 20.68
CA ALA A 52 10.61 28.68 21.87
C ALA A 52 10.53 30.22 21.66
N MET A 53 10.59 30.65 20.40
CA MET A 53 10.42 32.04 19.97
C MET A 53 9.11 32.68 20.45
N ILE A 54 8.00 31.93 20.53
CA ILE A 54 6.69 32.45 20.95
C ILE A 54 6.76 33.00 22.39
N TYR A 55 7.47 32.30 23.29
CA TYR A 55 7.62 32.74 24.67
C TYR A 55 8.47 34.00 24.79
N PHE A 56 9.46 34.15 23.91
CA PHE A 56 10.32 35.32 23.87
C PHE A 56 9.55 36.57 23.43
N GLU A 57 8.65 36.44 22.44
CA GLU A 57 7.80 37.54 21.96
C GLU A 57 6.86 38.06 23.06
N TYR A 58 6.18 37.16 23.78
CA TYR A 58 5.34 37.54 24.92
C TYR A 58 6.15 38.17 26.05
N GLY A 59 7.35 37.64 26.33
CA GLY A 59 8.25 38.19 27.34
C GLY A 59 8.69 39.61 27.01
N LEU A 60 9.16 39.85 25.78
CA LEU A 60 9.55 41.18 25.32
C LEU A 60 8.35 42.14 25.27
N ALA A 61 7.18 41.68 24.85
CA ALA A 61 5.96 42.48 24.86
C ALA A 61 5.62 42.94 26.29
N ALA A 62 5.66 42.03 27.28
CA ALA A 62 5.41 42.35 28.67
C ALA A 62 6.41 43.38 29.22
N VAL A 63 7.70 43.23 28.92
CA VAL A 63 8.73 44.20 29.32
C VAL A 63 8.49 45.57 28.68
N ALA A 64 8.27 45.61 27.36
CA ALA A 64 8.05 46.87 26.64
C ALA A 64 6.79 47.60 27.13
N LEU A 65 5.68 46.88 27.32
CA LEU A 65 4.46 47.45 27.88
C LEU A 65 4.64 47.88 29.35
N GLY A 66 5.45 47.17 30.13
CA GLY A 66 5.82 47.55 31.50
C GLY A 66 6.62 48.85 31.55
N VAL A 67 7.65 48.99 30.70
CA VAL A 67 8.43 50.23 30.57
C VAL A 67 7.54 51.38 30.12
N SER A 68 6.64 51.13 29.17
CA SER A 68 5.66 52.13 28.72
C SER A 68 4.75 52.59 29.86
N ALA A 69 4.14 51.66 30.59
CA ALA A 69 3.25 51.97 31.71
C ALA A 69 3.99 52.79 32.78
N LEU A 70 5.25 52.42 33.09
CA LEU A 70 6.07 53.15 34.04
C LEU A 70 6.41 54.56 33.52
N ALA A 71 6.73 54.72 32.23
CA ALA A 71 7.01 56.01 31.62
C ALA A 71 5.79 56.94 31.57
N PHE A 72 4.57 56.40 31.47
CA PHE A 72 3.34 57.20 31.59
C PHE A 72 2.99 57.54 33.04
N ALA A 73 3.24 56.62 33.99
CA ALA A 73 2.97 56.83 35.40
C ALA A 73 3.99 57.78 36.08
N ARG A 74 5.25 57.71 35.65
CA ARG A 74 6.40 58.45 36.20
C ARG A 74 7.28 59.01 35.08
N PRO A 75 6.77 59.94 34.25
CA PRO A 75 7.50 60.46 33.09
C PRO A 75 8.82 61.15 33.46
N GLU A 76 8.94 61.67 34.68
CA GLU A 76 10.15 62.29 35.22
C GLU A 76 11.37 61.35 35.29
N LEU A 77 11.15 60.04 35.38
CA LEU A 77 12.23 59.04 35.41
C LEU A 77 12.90 58.86 34.05
N PHE A 78 12.20 59.18 32.97
CA PHE A 78 12.65 59.04 31.58
C PHE A 78 12.78 60.39 30.87
N ALA A 79 12.68 61.48 31.63
CA ALA A 79 12.76 62.82 31.10
C ALA A 79 14.22 63.21 30.84
N ALA A 80 14.51 63.63 29.61
CA ALA A 80 15.81 64.18 29.24
C ALA A 80 16.02 65.56 29.88
N GLU A 81 17.27 65.90 30.16
CA GLU A 81 17.66 67.24 30.61
C GLU A 81 17.40 68.25 29.49
N ALA A 82 16.61 69.28 29.80
CA ALA A 82 16.13 70.24 28.80
C ALA A 82 16.82 71.60 28.91
N ALA A 83 17.08 72.08 30.14
CA ALA A 83 17.81 73.32 30.40
C ALA A 83 18.45 73.30 31.79
N TYR A 84 19.58 73.99 31.96
CA TYR A 84 20.19 74.21 33.27
C TYR A 84 19.54 75.43 33.93
N ASP A 85 18.95 75.23 35.10
CA ASP A 85 18.39 76.30 35.93
C ASP A 85 19.46 76.81 36.89
N ALA A 86 19.99 77.99 36.61
CA ALA A 86 21.06 78.62 37.37
C ALA A 86 20.63 79.06 38.78
N GLU A 87 19.33 79.28 39.03
CA GLU A 87 18.82 79.67 40.35
C GLU A 87 18.70 78.46 41.29
N ARG A 88 18.33 77.30 40.74
CA ARG A 88 18.25 76.03 41.49
C ARG A 88 19.53 75.20 41.43
N MET A 89 20.52 75.64 40.65
CA MET A 89 21.76 74.91 40.34
C MET A 89 21.50 73.46 39.86
N GLN A 90 20.40 73.23 39.13
CA GLN A 90 19.97 71.90 38.70
C GLN A 90 19.48 71.89 37.26
N TYR A 91 19.61 70.74 36.58
CA TYR A 91 19.00 70.55 35.26
C TYR A 91 17.50 70.32 35.39
N VAL A 92 16.71 71.17 34.75
CA VAL A 92 15.27 70.98 34.60
C VAL A 92 15.04 69.97 33.48
N ARG A 93 14.31 68.91 33.82
CA ARG A 93 13.96 67.82 32.90
C ARG A 93 12.60 68.08 32.25
N ASP A 94 12.44 67.73 30.97
CA ASP A 94 11.15 67.86 30.25
C ASP A 94 10.36 66.54 30.29
N PRO A 95 9.23 66.46 31.04
CA PRO A 95 8.40 65.26 31.13
C PRO A 95 7.80 64.81 29.79
N LYS A 96 7.71 65.68 28.78
CA LYS A 96 7.20 65.32 27.44
C LYS A 96 8.09 64.26 26.79
N THR A 97 9.39 64.30 27.04
CA THR A 97 10.33 63.30 26.51
C THR A 97 10.06 61.92 27.11
N GLY A 98 9.80 61.82 28.41
CA GLY A 98 9.38 60.58 29.08
C GLY A 98 8.07 60.00 28.51
N ARG A 99 7.07 60.84 28.21
CA ARG A 99 5.82 60.37 27.55
C ARG A 99 6.05 59.89 26.12
N ARG A 100 6.99 60.49 25.37
CA ARG A 100 7.36 60.02 24.02
C ARG A 100 8.04 58.65 24.09
N VAL A 101 8.94 58.45 25.05
CA VAL A 101 9.55 57.14 25.33
C VAL A 101 8.46 56.12 25.63
N GLY A 102 7.50 56.45 26.52
CA GLY A 102 6.34 55.60 26.80
C GLY A 102 5.56 55.22 25.54
N GLY A 103 5.25 56.20 24.67
CA GLY A 103 4.54 55.95 23.41
C GLY A 103 5.28 55.02 22.45
N VAL A 104 6.61 55.16 22.33
CA VAL A 104 7.45 54.27 21.50
C VAL A 104 7.40 52.84 22.05
N PHE A 105 7.59 52.67 23.36
CA PHE A 105 7.53 51.35 23.99
C PHE A 105 6.13 50.72 23.95
N THR A 106 5.05 51.52 23.97
CA THR A 106 3.70 51.00 23.70
C THR A 106 3.59 50.41 22.31
N ALA A 107 4.06 51.14 21.29
CA ALA A 107 3.96 50.71 19.90
C ALA A 107 4.75 49.41 19.68
N VAL A 108 5.97 49.33 20.22
CA VAL A 108 6.81 48.12 20.17
C VAL A 108 6.14 46.96 20.91
N GLY A 109 5.67 47.18 22.13
CA GLY A 109 5.04 46.15 22.95
C GLY A 109 3.76 45.58 22.32
N LEU A 110 2.92 46.44 21.74
CA LEU A 110 1.69 46.02 21.04
C LEU A 110 2.01 45.24 19.76
N GLY A 111 3.05 45.63 19.03
CA GLY A 111 3.53 44.92 17.85
C GLY A 111 3.98 43.50 18.19
N LEU A 112 4.84 43.36 19.21
CA LEU A 112 5.32 42.06 19.68
C LEU A 112 4.20 41.18 20.22
N LEU A 113 3.25 41.75 20.97
CA LEU A 113 2.08 41.01 21.46
C LEU A 113 1.23 40.47 20.30
N THR A 114 1.02 41.29 19.26
CA THR A 114 0.24 40.89 18.09
C THR A 114 0.95 39.78 17.31
N ALA A 115 2.28 39.87 17.13
CA ALA A 115 3.09 38.83 16.52
C ALA A 115 2.96 37.50 17.30
N GLY A 116 3.13 37.53 18.63
CA GLY A 116 3.00 36.36 19.48
C GLY A 116 1.61 35.71 19.42
N ILE A 117 0.54 36.51 19.31
CA ILE A 117 -0.82 35.98 19.11
C ILE A 117 -0.95 35.27 17.76
N VAL A 118 -0.45 35.87 16.67
CA VAL A 118 -0.51 35.26 15.34
C VAL A 118 0.27 33.95 15.30
N ASP A 119 1.47 33.92 15.86
CA ASP A 119 2.31 32.73 15.87
C ASP A 119 1.75 31.66 16.79
N SER A 120 1.14 32.03 17.92
CA SER A 120 0.40 31.10 18.77
C SER A 120 -0.78 30.45 18.04
N VAL A 121 -1.52 31.20 17.23
CA VAL A 121 -2.62 30.66 16.43
C VAL A 121 -2.08 29.71 15.35
N ARG A 122 -0.96 30.04 14.71
CA ARG A 122 -0.32 29.20 13.67
C ARG A 122 0.31 27.93 14.22
N ALA A 123 0.75 27.96 15.47
CA ALA A 123 1.32 26.83 16.19
C ALA A 123 0.25 25.88 16.78
N ARG A 124 -1.04 26.22 16.70
CA ARG A 124 -2.10 25.30 17.13
C ARG A 124 -2.13 24.06 16.26
N ASP A 125 -2.32 22.92 16.91
CA ASP A 125 -2.60 21.66 16.25
C ASP A 125 -3.82 21.81 15.34
N GLN A 126 -3.72 21.21 14.16
CA GLN A 126 -4.82 21.17 13.21
C GLN A 126 -5.26 19.72 13.03
N VAL A 127 -6.56 19.48 13.17
CA VAL A 127 -7.18 18.23 12.78
C VAL A 127 -7.84 18.46 11.43
N ARG A 128 -7.39 17.75 10.41
CA ARG A 128 -8.04 17.71 9.11
C ARG A 128 -8.85 16.43 9.02
N VAL A 129 -10.12 16.57 8.68
CA VAL A 129 -11.01 15.44 8.43
C VAL A 129 -11.28 15.41 6.92
N SER A 130 -10.89 14.33 6.27
CA SER A 130 -11.20 14.08 4.86
C SER A 130 -12.04 12.83 4.73
N ASP A 131 -13.06 12.90 3.86
CA ASP A 131 -13.80 11.72 3.46
C ASP A 131 -12.89 10.81 2.63
N THR A 132 -12.89 9.54 2.97
CA THR A 132 -12.13 8.50 2.27
C THR A 132 -12.98 7.25 2.13
N VAL A 133 -12.45 6.25 1.44
CA VAL A 133 -13.10 4.96 1.25
C VAL A 133 -12.23 3.89 1.87
N ALA A 134 -12.77 3.21 2.88
CA ALA A 134 -12.14 2.02 3.43
C ALA A 134 -12.60 0.80 2.62
N LEU A 135 -11.65 -0.07 2.27
CA LEU A 135 -11.94 -1.35 1.64
C LEU A 135 -12.18 -2.40 2.71
N ARG A 136 -13.32 -3.09 2.64
CA ARG A 136 -13.59 -4.28 3.44
C ARG A 136 -13.63 -5.49 2.52
N GLU A 137 -12.65 -6.35 2.69
CA GLU A 137 -12.56 -7.63 2.01
C GLU A 137 -13.51 -8.66 2.64
N GLY A 138 -14.32 -9.30 1.81
CA GLY A 138 -15.16 -10.43 2.20
C GLY A 138 -14.39 -11.76 2.19
N PRO A 139 -15.06 -12.89 2.49
CA PRO A 139 -14.44 -14.21 2.40
C PRO A 139 -14.10 -14.56 0.94
N VAL A 140 -13.02 -15.32 0.76
CA VAL A 140 -12.68 -15.93 -0.53
C VAL A 140 -13.62 -17.11 -0.76
N GLN A 141 -14.31 -17.11 -1.89
CA GLN A 141 -15.27 -18.14 -2.28
C GLN A 141 -15.13 -18.50 -3.76
N PRO A 142 -15.57 -19.68 -4.22
CA PRO A 142 -15.61 -19.98 -5.65
C PRO A 142 -16.40 -18.91 -6.42
N CYS A 143 -15.92 -18.52 -7.59
CA CYS A 143 -16.65 -17.62 -8.48
C CYS A 143 -17.96 -18.24 -8.99
N ASP A 144 -18.82 -17.46 -9.63
CA ASP A 144 -19.96 -17.97 -10.41
C ASP A 144 -19.84 -17.52 -11.88
N PRO A 145 -19.58 -18.44 -12.85
CA PRO A 145 -19.36 -19.86 -12.65
C PRO A 145 -17.98 -20.16 -12.00
N PRO A 146 -17.86 -21.22 -11.18
CA PRO A 146 -16.66 -21.50 -10.38
C PRO A 146 -15.49 -22.03 -11.20
N SER A 147 -15.77 -22.54 -12.40
CA SER A 147 -14.75 -23.06 -13.29
C SER A 147 -15.11 -22.84 -14.75
N GLY A 148 -14.09 -22.89 -15.61
CA GLY A 148 -14.23 -22.81 -17.06
C GLY A 148 -13.12 -23.60 -17.75
N PRO A 149 -13.22 -23.80 -19.08
CA PRO A 149 -12.13 -24.40 -19.85
C PRO A 149 -10.90 -23.49 -19.83
N ALA A 150 -9.71 -24.07 -19.69
CA ALA A 150 -8.45 -23.33 -19.80
C ALA A 150 -8.04 -23.19 -21.28
N SER A 151 -8.87 -22.49 -22.05
CA SER A 151 -8.75 -22.42 -23.51
C SER A 151 -7.54 -21.61 -23.97
N GLY A 152 -6.90 -22.03 -25.07
CA GLY A 152 -5.78 -21.30 -25.69
C GLY A 152 -4.50 -21.27 -24.85
N ARG A 153 -4.42 -22.08 -23.78
CA ARG A 153 -3.25 -22.15 -22.91
C ARG A 153 -2.18 -23.03 -23.55
N ALA A 154 -0.93 -22.56 -23.53
CA ALA A 154 0.22 -23.38 -23.86
C ALA A 154 0.45 -24.43 -22.76
N VAL A 155 0.63 -25.68 -23.18
CA VAL A 155 0.83 -26.85 -22.33
C VAL A 155 2.06 -27.58 -22.82
N GLU A 156 2.99 -27.86 -21.90
CA GLU A 156 4.14 -28.71 -22.17
C GLU A 156 4.05 -29.97 -21.33
N LEU A 157 4.13 -31.13 -21.99
CA LEU A 157 4.33 -32.41 -21.34
C LEU A 157 5.84 -32.71 -21.29
N VAL A 158 6.38 -32.75 -20.09
CA VAL A 158 7.78 -33.13 -19.82
C VAL A 158 7.82 -34.59 -19.38
N LEU A 159 8.56 -35.41 -20.11
CA LEU A 159 8.71 -36.85 -19.87
C LEU A 159 10.18 -37.23 -20.02
N GLY A 160 10.87 -37.42 -18.90
CA GLY A 160 12.33 -37.52 -18.88
C GLY A 160 12.97 -36.27 -19.50
N ASP A 161 13.82 -36.46 -20.51
CA ASP A 161 14.49 -35.38 -21.25
C ASP A 161 13.68 -34.84 -22.44
N ARG A 162 12.47 -35.38 -22.68
CA ARG A 162 11.61 -34.97 -23.79
C ARG A 162 10.57 -33.95 -23.34
N VAL A 163 10.32 -32.99 -24.22
CA VAL A 163 9.27 -31.98 -24.04
C VAL A 163 8.37 -32.01 -25.27
N LEU A 164 7.09 -32.24 -25.04
CA LEU A 164 6.05 -32.19 -26.07
C LEU A 164 5.18 -30.96 -25.80
N ALA A 165 5.09 -30.05 -26.76
CA ALA A 165 4.30 -28.83 -26.65
C ALA A 165 2.96 -28.96 -27.37
N GLY A 166 1.93 -28.35 -26.81
CA GLY A 166 0.59 -28.26 -27.39
C GLY A 166 -0.16 -27.05 -26.87
N ASN A 167 -1.28 -26.71 -27.51
CA ASN A 167 -2.19 -25.67 -27.05
C ASN A 167 -3.55 -26.28 -26.76
N ALA A 168 -4.16 -25.85 -25.65
CA ALA A 168 -5.51 -26.25 -25.29
C ALA A 168 -6.54 -25.64 -26.26
N ASP A 169 -7.49 -26.47 -26.71
CA ASP A 169 -8.61 -26.05 -27.59
C ASP A 169 -9.63 -25.16 -26.86
N ALA A 170 -10.73 -24.82 -27.54
CA ALA A 170 -11.79 -23.99 -26.97
C ALA A 170 -12.43 -24.62 -25.72
N GLU A 171 -12.41 -25.94 -25.59
CA GLU A 171 -12.92 -26.69 -24.45
C GLU A 171 -11.82 -27.01 -23.42
N GLY A 172 -10.61 -26.49 -23.59
CA GLY A 172 -9.49 -26.71 -22.67
C GLY A 172 -8.79 -28.06 -22.84
N ARG A 173 -9.01 -28.78 -23.94
CA ARG A 173 -8.38 -30.08 -24.20
C ARG A 173 -7.11 -29.94 -25.03
N VAL A 174 -6.12 -30.77 -24.73
CA VAL A 174 -4.89 -30.93 -25.50
C VAL A 174 -4.59 -32.42 -25.67
N ARG A 175 -4.05 -32.80 -26.82
CA ARG A 175 -3.67 -34.18 -27.14
C ARG A 175 -2.18 -34.26 -27.43
N PHE A 176 -1.54 -35.27 -26.86
CA PHE A 176 -0.14 -35.58 -27.08
C PHE A 176 -0.01 -37.00 -27.62
N THR A 177 0.87 -37.17 -28.62
CA THR A 177 1.37 -38.48 -29.01
C THR A 177 2.66 -38.72 -28.23
N LEU A 178 2.67 -39.77 -27.41
CA LEU A 178 3.80 -40.12 -26.56
C LEU A 178 4.96 -40.66 -27.41
N PRO A 179 6.23 -40.39 -27.04
CA PRO A 179 7.40 -40.92 -27.75
C PRO A 179 7.43 -42.45 -27.68
N ALA A 180 8.14 -43.10 -28.61
CA ALA A 180 8.26 -44.56 -28.56
C ALA A 180 8.96 -45.01 -27.26
N GLU A 181 8.51 -46.12 -26.68
CA GLU A 181 9.03 -46.65 -25.40
C GLU A 181 10.54 -46.90 -25.41
N SER A 182 11.05 -47.38 -26.55
CA SER A 182 12.48 -47.60 -26.79
C SER A 182 13.32 -46.33 -26.65
N GLU A 183 12.71 -45.15 -26.80
CA GLU A 183 13.38 -43.86 -26.64
C GLU A 183 13.39 -43.35 -25.19
N MET A 184 12.61 -43.96 -24.29
CA MET A 184 12.47 -43.51 -22.90
C MET A 184 13.22 -44.40 -21.90
N SER A 185 13.40 -45.68 -22.20
CA SER A 185 14.31 -46.54 -21.44
C SER A 185 14.78 -47.72 -22.29
N PRO A 186 16.08 -48.03 -22.35
CA PRO A 186 16.61 -49.18 -23.06
C PRO A 186 16.24 -50.52 -22.40
N GLU A 187 15.79 -50.51 -21.15
CA GLU A 187 15.30 -51.68 -20.43
C GLU A 187 13.78 -51.79 -20.57
N THR A 188 13.36 -52.47 -21.63
CA THR A 188 11.96 -52.82 -21.91
C THR A 188 11.56 -54.05 -21.09
N ASP A 189 11.39 -53.88 -19.77
CA ASP A 189 10.67 -54.87 -18.98
C ASP A 189 9.19 -54.86 -19.40
N ALA A 190 8.61 -56.03 -19.63
CA ALA A 190 7.23 -56.18 -20.11
C ALA A 190 6.19 -55.85 -19.02
N SER A 191 6.64 -55.71 -17.78
CA SER A 191 5.81 -55.43 -16.62
C SER A 191 5.33 -53.97 -16.58
N PRO A 192 4.06 -53.70 -16.24
CA PRO A 192 3.54 -52.34 -16.17
C PRO A 192 4.19 -51.55 -15.04
N ARG A 193 4.70 -50.36 -15.35
CA ARG A 193 5.34 -49.42 -14.43
C ARG A 193 4.83 -47.99 -14.62
N ALA A 194 4.79 -47.24 -13.52
CA ALA A 194 4.48 -45.82 -13.55
C ALA A 194 5.68 -45.01 -14.06
N LEU A 195 5.45 -44.17 -15.06
CA LEU A 195 6.37 -43.16 -15.56
C LEU A 195 5.95 -41.80 -15.00
N ALA A 196 6.88 -41.14 -14.32
CA ALA A 196 6.68 -39.78 -13.88
C ALA A 196 6.73 -38.81 -15.07
N ALA A 197 5.69 -38.01 -15.24
CA ALA A 197 5.67 -36.92 -16.20
C ALA A 197 5.19 -35.65 -15.52
N THR A 198 5.46 -34.50 -16.14
CA THR A 198 5.05 -33.20 -15.61
C THR A 198 4.34 -32.42 -16.71
N LEU A 199 3.13 -31.96 -16.43
CA LEU A 199 2.44 -30.97 -17.26
C LEU A 199 2.82 -29.58 -16.77
N ARG A 200 3.39 -28.75 -17.64
CA ARG A 200 3.61 -27.33 -17.37
C ARG A 200 2.52 -26.54 -18.07
N VAL A 201 1.74 -25.80 -17.29
CA VAL A 201 0.67 -24.94 -17.79
C VAL A 201 1.05 -23.50 -17.46
N GLY A 202 1.09 -22.62 -18.47
CA GLY A 202 1.82 -21.35 -18.41
C GLY A 202 1.65 -20.47 -17.15
N PHE A 203 0.48 -20.49 -16.50
CA PHE A 203 0.22 -19.70 -15.27
C PHE A 203 0.06 -20.54 -13.99
N ALA A 204 -0.05 -21.87 -14.10
CA ALA A 204 -0.38 -22.77 -12.99
C ALA A 204 0.81 -23.64 -12.53
N GLY A 205 1.99 -23.41 -13.12
CA GLY A 205 3.22 -24.12 -12.76
C GLY A 205 3.24 -25.57 -13.23
N ALA A 206 4.02 -26.39 -12.53
CA ALA A 206 4.24 -27.80 -12.83
C ALA A 206 3.21 -28.68 -12.10
N LEU A 207 2.46 -29.48 -12.86
CA LEU A 207 1.50 -30.47 -12.39
C LEU A 207 2.09 -31.87 -12.62
N PRO A 208 2.46 -32.61 -11.55
CA PRO A 208 2.94 -33.97 -11.71
C PRO A 208 1.79 -34.87 -12.16
N ILE A 209 2.05 -35.70 -13.18
CA ILE A 209 1.13 -36.74 -13.64
C ILE A 209 1.85 -38.08 -13.71
N SER A 210 1.07 -39.15 -13.70
CA SER A 210 1.57 -40.52 -13.88
C SER A 210 1.09 -41.06 -15.22
N LEU A 211 2.00 -41.66 -15.97
CA LEU A 211 1.73 -42.44 -17.17
C LEU A 211 2.08 -43.91 -16.88
N VAL A 212 1.54 -44.86 -17.64
CA VAL A 212 1.86 -46.28 -17.52
C VAL A 212 2.60 -46.74 -18.75
N ALA A 213 3.75 -47.40 -18.57
CA ALA A 213 4.47 -48.11 -19.62
C ALA A 213 4.61 -49.61 -19.27
N PRO A 214 4.62 -50.54 -20.24
CA PRO A 214 4.36 -50.33 -21.67
C PRO A 214 2.96 -49.75 -21.95
N TYR A 215 2.89 -48.81 -22.90
CA TYR A 215 1.70 -48.09 -23.33
C TYR A 215 0.60 -49.02 -23.81
N ALA A 216 0.96 -50.17 -24.39
CA ALA A 216 0.04 -51.21 -24.82
C ALA A 216 -0.90 -51.67 -23.70
N HIS A 217 -0.45 -51.67 -22.43
CA HIS A 217 -1.29 -52.05 -21.28
C HIS A 217 -2.46 -51.08 -21.03
N THR A 218 -2.42 -49.88 -21.61
CA THR A 218 -3.51 -48.89 -21.50
C THR A 218 -4.40 -48.82 -22.74
N ALA A 219 -4.17 -49.68 -23.74
CA ALA A 219 -4.92 -49.63 -25.01
C ALA A 219 -6.41 -49.98 -24.81
N ASP A 220 -6.69 -51.02 -24.03
CA ASP A 220 -8.05 -51.49 -23.75
C ASP A 220 -8.66 -50.83 -22.49
N ALA A 221 -7.81 -50.52 -21.50
CA ALA A 221 -8.19 -49.89 -20.24
C ALA A 221 -7.39 -48.59 -20.03
N PRO A 222 -7.96 -47.41 -20.34
CA PRO A 222 -7.24 -46.15 -20.24
C PRO A 222 -6.77 -45.86 -18.82
N HIS A 223 -5.53 -45.39 -18.67
CA HIS A 223 -5.03 -44.88 -17.40
C HIS A 223 -5.47 -43.42 -17.24
N THR A 224 -6.22 -43.12 -16.20
CA THR A 224 -6.75 -41.77 -15.95
C THR A 224 -6.26 -41.21 -14.63
N GLY A 225 -6.28 -39.89 -14.52
CA GLY A 225 -5.96 -39.23 -13.27
C GLY A 225 -6.31 -37.75 -13.27
N THR A 226 -6.10 -37.13 -12.12
CA THR A 226 -6.37 -35.70 -11.90
C THR A 226 -5.25 -35.06 -11.08
N ALA A 227 -4.84 -33.86 -11.45
CA ALA A 227 -3.84 -33.06 -10.74
C ALA A 227 -4.36 -31.64 -10.65
N ARG A 228 -4.07 -30.98 -9.53
CA ARG A 228 -4.48 -29.59 -9.30
C ARG A 228 -3.28 -28.76 -8.91
N SER A 229 -3.19 -27.56 -9.45
CA SER A 229 -2.24 -26.57 -8.92
C SER A 229 -2.80 -26.11 -7.57
N GLY A 230 -1.96 -26.11 -6.53
CA GLY A 230 -2.36 -25.53 -5.25
C GLY A 230 -2.67 -24.03 -5.44
N ALA A 231 -3.78 -23.57 -4.85
CA ALA A 231 -3.88 -22.16 -4.52
C ALA A 231 -2.87 -21.92 -3.40
N GLN A 232 -1.77 -21.22 -3.70
CA GLN A 232 -0.93 -20.63 -2.67
C GLN A 232 -1.67 -19.45 -2.04
#